data_AF-A0A4U1J2I9-F1
#
_entry.id   AF-A0A4U1J2I9-F1
#
_cell.length_a   1.000
_cell.length_b   1.000
_cell.length_c   1.000
_cell.angle_alpha   90.00
_cell.angle_beta   90.00
_cell.angle_gamma   90.00
#
_symmetry.space_group_name_H-M   'P 1'
#
loop_
_entity.id
_entity.type
_entity.pdbx_description
1 polymer ?
#
loop_
_entity_poly.entity_id
_entity_poly.type
_entity_poly.pdbx_seq_one_letter_code
_entity_poly.pdbx_strand_id
1 'polypeptide(L)'
;MKSAAAITAIALVTACATGSVSTTGDSQGAGGEGNGGSGGSGGVGGGPGARGDAMPTNTIGFFQVPACPSGWEPYKAAAGRTVLPTIADAAGGTTVGEPLLSGEERPHTHGVKATFDLVPITYAGVSGGGNNGVSAAGTLEFGTTSEKSTTGLPYVQLLACKKLAAPEAGVKPLPKGMQIFYDGPKCPAGFQQAAATQGRLVVGLPKDAPPDLSFGGEPLSSAASRTHTHGGEVSLATTSHGIGLVSNGAATGYARNDTYTAQAETDASEAALPWIELIHCEKQ
;
A
#
# COMPACT_ATOMS: atom_id res chain seq x y z
N MET A 1 -25.36 38.79 -13.82
CA MET A 1 -24.54 37.68 -14.35
C MET A 1 -23.37 37.50 -13.40
N LYS A 2 -23.32 36.41 -12.64
CA LYS A 2 -22.22 36.14 -11.69
C LYS A 2 -21.04 35.60 -12.51
N SER A 3 -20.05 36.44 -12.78
CA SER A 3 -18.76 35.97 -13.32
C SER A 3 -17.97 35.35 -12.17
N ALA A 4 -17.81 34.03 -12.18
CA ALA A 4 -16.87 33.34 -11.31
C ALA A 4 -15.45 33.74 -11.73
N ALA A 5 -14.71 34.39 -10.83
CA ALA A 5 -13.28 34.62 -11.03
C ALA A 5 -12.54 33.29 -10.95
N ALA A 6 -11.64 33.04 -11.89
CA ALA A 6 -10.80 31.86 -11.90
C ALA A 6 -9.73 32.01 -10.80
N ILE A 7 -9.98 31.43 -9.63
CA ILE A 7 -8.94 31.18 -8.63
C ILE A 7 -8.15 29.98 -9.14
N THR A 8 -6.93 30.21 -9.61
CA THR A 8 -5.98 29.12 -9.87
C THR A 8 -5.35 28.72 -8.54
N ALA A 9 -6.05 27.87 -7.78
CA ALA A 9 -5.47 27.22 -6.62
C ALA A 9 -4.46 26.16 -7.10
N ILE A 10 -3.17 26.47 -7.02
CA ILE A 10 -2.12 25.47 -7.17
C ILE A 10 -1.89 24.86 -5.79
N ALA A 11 -2.60 23.76 -5.50
CA ALA A 11 -2.34 22.98 -4.30
C ALA A 11 -1.14 22.06 -4.57
N LEU A 12 0.07 22.50 -4.23
CA LEU A 12 1.19 21.58 -4.06
C LEU A 12 1.01 20.85 -2.73
N VAL A 13 0.46 19.64 -2.76
CA VAL A 13 0.56 18.72 -1.63
C VAL A 13 1.98 18.18 -1.61
N THR A 14 2.85 18.79 -0.82
CA THR A 14 4.13 18.17 -0.51
C THR A 14 3.86 17.14 0.57
N ALA A 15 3.60 15.89 0.17
CA ALA A 15 3.56 14.79 1.11
C ALA A 15 4.96 14.68 1.73
N CYS A 16 5.07 14.97 3.02
CA CYS A 16 6.29 14.69 3.78
C CYS A 16 6.51 13.18 3.77
N ALA A 17 7.35 12.70 2.85
CA ALA A 17 7.98 11.40 2.98
C ALA A 17 8.77 11.45 4.29
N THR A 18 8.29 10.77 5.32
CA THR A 18 8.98 10.62 6.58
C THR A 18 10.28 9.84 6.36
N GLY A 19 11.37 10.60 6.26
CA GLY A 19 12.73 10.22 6.65
C GLY A 19 13.40 9.10 5.85
N SER A 20 14.09 9.45 4.76
CA SER A 20 15.32 8.74 4.40
C SER A 20 16.47 9.39 5.17
N VAL A 21 17.01 8.67 6.15
CA VAL A 21 18.30 9.01 6.77
C VAL A 21 19.36 8.86 5.68
N SER A 22 19.82 9.99 5.15
CA SER A 22 21.00 10.05 4.29
C SER A 22 22.23 10.00 5.20
N THR A 23 22.86 8.83 5.33
CA THR A 23 24.21 8.74 5.86
C THR A 23 25.19 9.01 4.72
N THR A 24 25.68 10.25 4.63
CA THR A 24 26.98 10.55 4.02
C THR A 24 28.06 10.01 4.94
N GLY A 25 28.58 8.83 4.61
CA GLY A 25 29.73 8.22 5.26
C GLY A 25 30.81 7.94 4.23
N ASP A 26 31.89 8.69 4.33
CA ASP A 26 33.05 8.68 3.44
C ASP A 26 33.61 7.28 3.18
N SER A 27 33.93 7.06 1.91
CA SER A 27 34.73 5.97 1.40
C SER A 27 36.17 6.03 1.93
N GLN A 28 36.58 5.03 2.69
CA GLN A 28 37.97 4.57 2.73
C GLN A 28 38.02 3.11 2.30
N GLY A 29 38.65 2.91 1.14
CA GLY A 29 38.92 1.60 0.59
C GLY A 29 40.03 0.88 1.33
N ALA A 30 39.87 -0.43 1.43
CA ALA A 30 40.98 -1.37 1.49
C ALA A 30 40.57 -2.57 0.64
N GLY A 31 41.29 -2.74 -0.47
CA GLY A 31 41.13 -3.87 -1.36
C GLY A 31 41.51 -5.18 -0.67
N GLY A 32 40.70 -6.20 -0.89
CA GLY A 32 41.01 -7.59 -0.57
C GLY A 32 40.61 -8.44 -1.76
N GLU A 33 41.60 -8.78 -2.59
CA GLU A 33 41.51 -9.79 -3.63
C GLU A 33 41.13 -11.13 -3.00
N GLY A 34 40.13 -11.81 -3.57
CA GLY A 34 39.56 -13.01 -2.95
C GLY A 34 38.75 -13.87 -3.90
N ASN A 35 39.44 -14.39 -4.92
CA ASN A 35 39.28 -15.69 -5.56
C ASN A 35 37.87 -16.16 -6.02
N GLY A 36 37.77 -16.40 -7.33
CA GLY A 36 36.59 -16.91 -8.01
C GLY A 36 36.08 -18.24 -7.45
N GLY A 37 34.79 -18.28 -7.16
CA GLY A 37 34.01 -19.48 -6.87
C GLY A 37 32.89 -19.60 -7.90
N SER A 38 33.05 -20.59 -8.77
CA SER A 38 32.23 -20.96 -9.93
C SER A 38 30.72 -20.83 -9.75
N GLY A 39 30.08 -20.34 -10.82
CA GLY A 39 28.64 -20.42 -11.03
C GLY A 39 28.12 -21.85 -10.89
N GLY A 40 27.23 -22.03 -9.92
CA GLY A 40 26.44 -23.24 -9.74
C GLY A 40 25.48 -23.38 -10.89
N SER A 41 25.85 -24.23 -11.85
CA SER A 41 25.02 -24.63 -12.97
C SER A 41 23.75 -25.29 -12.42
N GLY A 42 22.59 -24.81 -12.86
CA GLY A 42 21.30 -25.44 -12.60
C GLY A 42 21.36 -26.91 -13.00
N GLY A 43 21.31 -27.78 -11.98
CA GLY A 43 21.33 -29.22 -12.15
C GLY A 43 20.06 -29.69 -12.85
N VAL A 44 20.17 -29.97 -14.15
CA VAL A 44 19.18 -30.74 -14.91
C VAL A 44 19.36 -32.22 -14.53
N GLY A 45 18.96 -32.57 -13.31
CA GLY A 45 19.08 -33.92 -12.75
C GLY A 45 17.81 -34.75 -12.99
N GLY A 46 17.54 -35.09 -14.25
CA GLY A 46 16.48 -36.03 -14.63
C GLY A 46 16.85 -37.47 -14.29
N GLY A 47 16.62 -37.91 -13.05
CA GLY A 47 16.56 -39.32 -12.66
C GLY A 47 15.13 -39.72 -12.27
N PRO A 48 14.68 -40.96 -12.57
CA PRO A 48 13.39 -41.50 -12.12
C PRO A 48 13.55 -42.09 -10.71
N GLY A 49 13.75 -41.24 -9.71
CA GLY A 49 13.80 -41.62 -8.30
C GLY A 49 12.78 -40.80 -7.51
N ALA A 50 11.81 -41.48 -6.88
CA ALA A 50 10.73 -41.00 -6.00
C ALA A 50 10.47 -39.47 -6.03
N ARG A 51 9.54 -39.05 -6.88
CA ARG A 51 9.22 -37.63 -7.11
C ARG A 51 7.96 -37.23 -6.35
N GLY A 52 8.12 -36.96 -5.07
CA GLY A 52 7.07 -36.31 -4.32
C GLY A 52 7.52 -35.88 -2.93
N ASP A 53 6.55 -35.32 -2.23
CA ASP A 53 6.75 -34.57 -1.01
C ASP A 53 5.70 -35.02 0.01
N ALA A 54 5.96 -34.70 1.27
CA ALA A 54 5.05 -35.01 2.37
C ALA A 54 3.86 -34.04 2.44
N MET A 55 3.74 -33.08 1.50
CA MET A 55 2.75 -32.02 1.60
C MET A 55 1.34 -32.57 1.37
N PRO A 56 0.37 -32.23 2.22
CA PRO A 56 -1.03 -32.57 2.00
C PRO A 56 -1.53 -32.07 0.65
N THR A 57 -2.38 -32.86 -0.01
CA THR A 57 -3.18 -32.39 -1.15
C THR A 57 -3.93 -31.10 -0.76
N ASN A 58 -4.04 -30.16 -1.69
CA ASN A 58 -4.56 -28.79 -1.52
C ASN A 58 -3.65 -27.80 -0.78
N THR A 59 -2.41 -28.18 -0.44
CA THR A 59 -1.42 -27.20 -0.01
C THR A 59 -1.11 -26.20 -1.13
N ILE A 60 -1.01 -24.91 -0.78
CA ILE A 60 -0.53 -23.85 -1.67
C ILE A 60 0.93 -23.55 -1.36
N GLY A 61 1.77 -23.59 -2.39
CA GLY A 61 3.20 -23.22 -2.32
C GLY A 61 3.57 -22.20 -3.39
N PHE A 62 4.61 -21.41 -3.12
CA PHE A 62 5.13 -20.41 -4.05
C PHE A 62 6.46 -20.86 -4.64
N PHE A 63 6.59 -20.75 -5.96
CA PHE A 63 7.71 -21.30 -6.70
C PHE A 63 8.34 -20.24 -7.61
N GLN A 64 9.68 -20.22 -7.64
CA GLN A 64 10.50 -19.41 -8.56
C GLN A 64 10.79 -20.17 -9.86
N VAL A 65 9.77 -20.78 -10.46
CA VAL A 65 9.87 -21.52 -11.74
C VAL A 65 8.68 -21.19 -12.64
N PRO A 66 8.80 -21.30 -13.97
CA PRO A 66 7.74 -20.94 -14.91
C PRO A 66 6.55 -21.92 -14.92
N ALA A 67 6.70 -23.12 -14.35
CA ALA A 67 5.66 -24.13 -14.28
C ALA A 67 5.71 -24.86 -12.93
N CYS A 68 4.55 -25.32 -12.47
CA CYS A 68 4.46 -26.07 -11.22
C CYS A 68 5.19 -27.42 -11.31
N PRO A 69 5.83 -27.87 -10.23
CA PRO A 69 6.47 -29.19 -10.19
C PRO A 69 5.48 -30.33 -10.43
N SER A 70 5.99 -31.52 -10.75
CA SER A 70 5.16 -32.73 -10.87
C SER A 70 4.32 -32.96 -9.61
N GLY A 71 3.04 -33.26 -9.78
CA GLY A 71 2.08 -33.43 -8.68
C GLY A 71 1.50 -32.13 -8.14
N TRP A 72 1.83 -30.99 -8.74
CA TRP A 72 1.30 -29.66 -8.46
C TRP A 72 0.71 -29.04 -9.73
N GLU A 73 -0.25 -28.12 -9.57
CA GLU A 73 -0.80 -27.33 -10.69
C GLU A 73 -0.84 -25.83 -10.36
N PRO A 74 -0.86 -24.94 -11.36
CA PRO A 74 -1.01 -23.50 -11.11
C PRO A 74 -2.30 -23.18 -10.36
N TYR A 75 -2.18 -22.51 -9.22
CA TYR A 75 -3.33 -22.08 -8.44
C TYR A 75 -3.87 -20.74 -8.95
N LYS A 76 -4.76 -20.83 -9.95
CA LYS A 76 -5.26 -19.68 -10.72
C LYS A 76 -5.93 -18.60 -9.85
N ALA A 77 -6.57 -18.97 -8.74
CA ALA A 77 -7.27 -18.02 -7.89
C ALA A 77 -6.32 -17.02 -7.20
N ALA A 78 -5.07 -17.41 -6.95
CA ALA A 78 -4.05 -16.51 -6.39
C ALA A 78 -3.31 -15.67 -7.44
N ALA A 79 -3.60 -15.83 -8.74
CA ALA A 79 -2.94 -15.04 -9.78
C ALA A 79 -3.21 -13.54 -9.59
N GLY A 80 -2.14 -12.75 -9.43
CA GLY A 80 -2.22 -11.31 -9.20
C GLY A 80 -2.73 -10.92 -7.80
N ARG A 81 -2.77 -11.83 -6.82
CA ARG A 81 -3.28 -11.57 -5.47
C ARG A 81 -2.26 -11.96 -4.41
N THR A 82 -2.21 -11.19 -3.32
CA THR A 82 -1.54 -11.68 -2.11
C THR A 82 -2.41 -12.75 -1.44
N VAL A 83 -1.80 -13.64 -0.66
CA VAL A 83 -2.54 -14.63 0.13
C VAL A 83 -2.65 -14.13 1.57
N LEU A 84 -3.88 -14.10 2.08
CA LEU A 84 -4.20 -13.68 3.43
C LEU A 84 -4.77 -14.87 4.22
N PRO A 85 -4.31 -15.15 5.45
CA PRO A 85 -4.95 -16.14 6.31
C PRO A 85 -6.40 -15.77 6.64
N THR A 86 -7.32 -16.73 6.57
CA THR A 86 -8.70 -16.55 7.04
C THR A 86 -8.77 -16.27 8.55
N ILE A 87 -9.85 -15.61 8.97
CA ILE A 87 -10.18 -15.41 10.40
C ILE A 87 -11.20 -16.44 10.85
N ALA A 88 -11.04 -16.95 12.08
CA ALA A 88 -11.95 -17.91 12.70
C ALA A 88 -12.25 -19.10 11.76
N ASP A 89 -13.52 -19.49 11.65
CA ASP A 89 -14.00 -20.59 10.82
C ASP A 89 -14.34 -20.18 9.38
N ALA A 90 -13.91 -18.99 8.94
CA ALA A 90 -14.14 -18.54 7.57
C ALA A 90 -13.52 -19.52 6.55
N ALA A 91 -14.32 -19.89 5.56
CA ALA A 91 -13.87 -20.73 4.46
C ALA A 91 -12.83 -19.98 3.60
N GLY A 92 -11.82 -20.71 3.14
CA GLY A 92 -10.88 -20.20 2.14
C GLY A 92 -11.53 -20.03 0.76
N GLY A 93 -10.91 -19.21 -0.08
CA GLY A 93 -11.29 -18.98 -1.48
C GLY A 93 -11.89 -17.59 -1.74
N THR A 94 -12.22 -16.82 -0.71
CA THR A 94 -12.77 -15.46 -0.90
C THR A 94 -11.71 -14.53 -1.46
N THR A 95 -12.02 -13.88 -2.59
CA THR A 95 -11.13 -12.89 -3.22
C THR A 95 -11.64 -11.48 -2.98
N VAL A 96 -10.72 -10.55 -2.71
CA VAL A 96 -10.99 -9.12 -2.60
C VAL A 96 -10.16 -8.35 -3.62
N GLY A 97 -10.80 -7.39 -4.29
CA GLY A 97 -10.17 -6.54 -5.30
C GLY A 97 -9.87 -7.24 -6.63
N GLU A 98 -9.56 -6.41 -7.63
CA GLU A 98 -9.13 -6.88 -8.94
C GLU A 98 -7.68 -7.36 -8.90
N PRO A 99 -7.32 -8.49 -9.55
CA PRO A 99 -5.95 -8.98 -9.53
C PRO A 99 -4.98 -8.00 -10.18
N LEU A 100 -3.75 -7.99 -9.70
CA LEU A 100 -2.64 -7.24 -10.29
C LEU A 100 -2.18 -7.90 -11.59
N LEU A 101 -1.82 -7.08 -12.58
CA LEU A 101 -1.03 -7.50 -13.73
C LEU A 101 0.43 -7.78 -13.30
N SER A 102 1.21 -8.37 -14.20
CA SER A 102 2.63 -8.62 -13.93
C SER A 102 3.39 -7.29 -13.78
N GLY A 103 4.13 -7.15 -12.68
CA GLY A 103 4.85 -5.92 -12.31
C GLY A 103 3.97 -4.70 -12.03
N GLU A 104 2.65 -4.85 -11.82
CA GLU A 104 1.74 -3.71 -11.64
C GLU A 104 1.87 -3.06 -10.26
N GLU A 105 2.38 -1.84 -10.21
CA GLU A 105 2.24 -1.01 -9.02
C GLU A 105 0.95 -0.18 -9.12
N ARG A 106 -0.07 -0.54 -8.32
CA ARG A 106 -1.39 0.06 -8.44
C ARG A 106 -1.45 1.46 -7.80
N PRO A 107 -1.82 2.51 -8.55
CA PRO A 107 -2.02 3.82 -7.97
C PRO A 107 -3.41 3.96 -7.35
N HIS A 108 -3.53 4.89 -6.40
CA HIS A 108 -4.79 5.28 -5.77
C HIS A 108 -4.83 6.81 -5.55
N THR A 109 -5.99 7.31 -5.13
CA THR A 109 -6.24 8.74 -4.90
C THR A 109 -6.95 8.94 -3.57
N HIS A 110 -6.88 10.16 -3.05
CA HIS A 110 -7.68 10.59 -1.91
C HIS A 110 -8.46 11.86 -2.19
N GLY A 111 -9.61 12.03 -1.53
CA GLY A 111 -10.20 13.36 -1.35
C GLY A 111 -9.32 14.18 -0.42
N VAL A 112 -9.07 15.45 -0.75
CA VAL A 112 -8.32 16.39 0.08
C VAL A 112 -9.24 17.53 0.44
N LYS A 113 -9.33 17.84 1.75
CA LYS A 113 -10.10 18.98 2.26
C LYS A 113 -9.19 19.86 3.11
N ALA A 114 -9.35 21.17 2.97
CA ALA A 114 -8.63 22.14 3.77
C ALA A 114 -9.47 23.40 4.00
N THR A 115 -9.14 24.10 5.07
CA THR A 115 -9.79 25.36 5.42
C THR A 115 -8.71 26.41 5.61
N PHE A 116 -8.81 27.53 4.88
CA PHE A 116 -7.89 28.66 4.96
C PHE A 116 -8.58 29.87 5.57
N ASP A 117 -7.92 30.52 6.53
CA ASP A 117 -8.40 31.78 7.09
C ASP A 117 -7.69 32.96 6.42
N LEU A 118 -8.39 33.59 5.46
CA LEU A 118 -7.84 34.69 4.69
C LEU A 118 -7.84 35.98 5.51
N VAL A 119 -6.65 36.54 5.75
CA VAL A 119 -6.46 37.70 6.62
C VAL A 119 -7.04 38.95 5.95
N PRO A 120 -7.89 39.73 6.65
CA PRO A 120 -8.45 40.96 6.09
C PRO A 120 -7.39 42.05 5.94
N ILE A 121 -7.51 42.83 4.86
CA ILE A 121 -6.74 44.05 4.63
C ILE A 121 -7.66 45.18 4.16
N THR A 122 -7.26 46.42 4.48
CA THR A 122 -7.97 47.65 4.14
C THR A 122 -7.08 48.51 3.28
N TYR A 123 -7.64 49.12 2.23
CA TYR A 123 -6.92 50.05 1.36
C TYR A 123 -7.59 51.43 1.39
N ALA A 124 -6.75 52.47 1.38
CA ALA A 124 -7.16 53.87 1.19
C ALA A 124 -6.55 54.37 -0.12
N GLY A 125 -7.29 55.17 -0.89
CA GLY A 125 -6.83 55.61 -2.21
C GLY A 125 -7.86 56.43 -2.98
N VAL A 126 -7.51 56.72 -4.24
CA VAL A 126 -8.18 57.70 -5.10
C VAL A 126 -9.28 57.03 -5.94
N SER A 127 -10.27 57.81 -6.37
CA SER A 127 -11.43 57.30 -7.13
C SER A 127 -11.04 56.47 -8.36
N GLY A 128 -11.60 55.26 -8.49
CA GLY A 128 -11.41 54.35 -9.62
C GLY A 128 -12.44 53.20 -9.61
N GLY A 129 -12.59 52.51 -10.74
CA GLY A 129 -13.39 51.28 -10.85
C GLY A 129 -12.51 50.03 -10.86
N GLY A 130 -13.11 48.84 -11.05
CA GLY A 130 -12.37 47.61 -11.37
C GLY A 130 -12.26 46.56 -10.25
N ASN A 131 -13.03 46.67 -9.16
CA ASN A 131 -13.02 45.71 -8.05
C ASN A 131 -13.67 44.34 -8.39
N ASN A 132 -13.80 44.01 -9.68
CA ASN A 132 -14.31 42.72 -10.11
C ASN A 132 -13.14 41.71 -10.05
N GLY A 133 -13.33 40.60 -9.33
CA GLY A 133 -12.33 39.52 -9.26
C GLY A 133 -11.35 39.61 -8.09
N VAL A 134 -11.59 40.48 -7.11
CA VAL A 134 -10.83 40.48 -5.84
C VAL A 134 -11.46 39.51 -4.83
N SER A 135 -10.61 38.77 -4.10
CA SER A 135 -11.06 37.83 -3.08
C SER A 135 -11.48 38.53 -1.79
N ALA A 136 -12.57 38.07 -1.19
CA ALA A 136 -12.99 38.48 0.16
C ALA A 136 -12.12 37.79 1.22
N ALA A 137 -11.87 38.49 2.33
CA ALA A 137 -11.29 37.90 3.53
C ALA A 137 -12.29 36.97 4.23
N GLY A 138 -11.78 36.15 5.15
CA GLY A 138 -12.56 35.17 5.91
C GLY A 138 -12.20 33.73 5.55
N THR A 139 -13.04 32.80 6.01
CA THR A 139 -12.79 31.36 5.86
C THR A 139 -13.11 30.90 4.45
N LEU A 140 -12.13 30.25 3.81
CA LEU A 140 -12.24 29.59 2.53
C LEU A 140 -12.13 28.07 2.72
N GLU A 141 -13.18 27.35 2.35
CA GLU A 141 -13.15 25.89 2.26
C GLU A 141 -12.63 25.46 0.89
N PHE A 142 -11.71 24.51 0.88
CA PHE A 142 -11.10 23.93 -0.30
C PHE A 142 -11.34 22.42 -0.33
N GLY A 143 -11.71 21.90 -1.49
CA GLY A 143 -11.89 20.47 -1.73
C GLY A 143 -11.34 20.09 -3.10
N THR A 144 -10.53 19.03 -3.15
CA THR A 144 -10.03 18.45 -4.40
C THR A 144 -9.83 16.94 -4.26
N THR A 145 -9.38 16.28 -5.32
CA THR A 145 -8.87 14.91 -5.30
C THR A 145 -7.38 14.96 -5.61
N SER A 146 -6.58 14.18 -4.87
CA SER A 146 -5.16 14.04 -5.15
C SER A 146 -4.94 13.46 -6.54
N GLU A 147 -3.76 13.70 -7.10
CA GLU A 147 -3.30 12.91 -8.23
C GLU A 147 -3.15 11.44 -7.84
N LYS A 148 -3.16 10.58 -8.85
CA LYS A 148 -2.91 9.15 -8.69
C LYS A 148 -1.46 8.92 -8.28
N SER A 149 -1.24 8.25 -7.17
CA SER A 149 0.09 7.83 -6.71
C SER A 149 0.08 6.38 -6.23
N THR A 150 1.22 5.72 -6.35
CA THR A 150 1.41 4.36 -5.85
C THR A 150 1.73 4.35 -4.35
N THR A 151 1.65 3.16 -3.74
CA THR A 151 1.99 2.97 -2.32
C THR A 151 3.50 2.78 -2.09
N GLY A 152 4.30 2.54 -3.14
CA GLY A 152 5.71 2.22 -3.00
C GLY A 152 5.98 0.87 -2.32
N LEU A 153 4.96 0.01 -2.18
CA LEU A 153 5.10 -1.26 -1.47
C LEU A 153 5.93 -2.26 -2.30
N PRO A 154 7.08 -2.73 -1.78
CA PRO A 154 7.87 -3.72 -2.48
C PRO A 154 7.21 -5.09 -2.36
N TYR A 155 6.94 -5.74 -3.50
CA TYR A 155 6.43 -7.11 -3.54
C TYR A 155 7.12 -7.93 -4.64
N VAL A 156 7.09 -9.26 -4.50
CA VAL A 156 7.64 -10.21 -5.47
C VAL A 156 6.51 -11.04 -6.07
N GLN A 157 6.61 -11.34 -7.36
CA GLN A 157 5.66 -12.21 -8.07
C GLN A 157 6.24 -13.61 -8.16
N LEU A 158 5.58 -14.57 -7.51
CA LEU A 158 5.94 -15.99 -7.53
C LEU A 158 4.77 -16.82 -8.08
N LEU A 159 5.08 -17.94 -8.73
CA LEU A 159 4.04 -18.85 -9.21
C LEU A 159 3.44 -19.59 -8.00
N ALA A 160 2.17 -19.31 -7.71
CA ALA A 160 1.40 -20.08 -6.74
C ALA A 160 0.98 -21.42 -7.36
N CYS A 161 1.29 -22.51 -6.69
CA CYS A 161 0.92 -23.86 -7.12
C CYS A 161 0.14 -24.57 -6.01
N LYS A 162 -0.85 -25.36 -6.41
CA LYS A 162 -1.66 -26.22 -5.56
C LYS A 162 -1.19 -27.67 -5.68
N LYS A 163 -0.97 -28.34 -4.55
CA LYS A 163 -0.65 -29.77 -4.50
C LYS A 163 -1.89 -30.59 -4.89
N LEU A 164 -1.76 -31.45 -5.91
CA LEU A 164 -2.82 -32.37 -6.32
C LEU A 164 -2.51 -33.82 -5.96
N ALA A 165 -1.25 -34.23 -6.08
CA ALA A 165 -0.86 -35.59 -5.73
C ALA A 165 -1.04 -35.85 -4.23
N ALA A 166 -1.29 -37.12 -3.87
CA ALA A 166 -1.28 -37.53 -2.47
C ALA A 166 0.13 -37.37 -1.87
N PRO A 167 0.25 -37.15 -0.54
CA PRO A 167 1.52 -37.23 0.15
C PRO A 167 2.19 -38.58 -0.10
N GLU A 168 3.50 -38.57 -0.37
CA GLU A 168 4.21 -39.83 -0.56
C GLU A 168 4.34 -40.61 0.74
N ALA A 169 4.28 -41.94 0.67
CA ALA A 169 4.52 -42.80 1.82
C ALA A 169 6.04 -42.96 2.04
N GLY A 170 6.48 -42.95 3.30
CA GLY A 170 7.89 -43.21 3.66
C GLY A 170 8.85 -42.02 3.51
N VAL A 171 8.37 -40.85 3.07
CA VAL A 171 9.12 -39.60 3.15
C VAL A 171 9.21 -39.09 4.59
N LYS A 172 10.23 -38.28 4.89
CA LYS A 172 10.43 -37.70 6.22
C LYS A 172 9.17 -36.94 6.66
N PRO A 173 8.67 -37.15 7.89
CA PRO A 173 7.54 -36.41 8.41
C PRO A 173 7.77 -34.90 8.38
N LEU A 174 6.71 -34.15 8.13
CA LEU A 174 6.72 -32.69 8.23
C LEU A 174 7.03 -32.27 9.68
N PRO A 175 7.92 -31.29 9.90
CA PRO A 175 8.28 -30.86 11.24
C PRO A 175 7.10 -30.18 11.93
N LYS A 176 7.00 -30.38 13.25
CA LYS A 176 6.05 -29.66 14.11
C LYS A 176 6.25 -28.14 13.97
N GLY A 177 5.16 -27.39 13.97
CA GLY A 177 5.15 -25.94 13.80
C GLY A 177 5.26 -25.47 12.34
N MET A 178 5.43 -26.38 11.37
CA MET A 178 5.44 -26.00 9.95
C MET A 178 4.07 -25.46 9.55
N GLN A 179 4.04 -24.29 8.91
CA GLN A 179 2.81 -23.63 8.48
C GLN A 179 2.61 -23.73 6.97
N ILE A 180 1.36 -23.89 6.53
CA ILE A 180 0.98 -24.02 5.12
C ILE A 180 -0.31 -23.23 4.85
N PHE A 181 -0.40 -22.62 3.67
CA PHE A 181 -1.69 -22.18 3.13
C PHE A 181 -2.43 -23.37 2.53
N TYR A 182 -3.73 -23.43 2.75
CA TYR A 182 -4.53 -24.60 2.42
C TYR A 182 -5.84 -24.23 1.72
N ASP A 183 -6.06 -24.82 0.54
CA ASP A 183 -7.24 -24.64 -0.30
C ASP A 183 -8.28 -25.75 -0.04
N GLY A 184 -8.83 -25.73 1.17
CA GLY A 184 -9.89 -26.65 1.58
C GLY A 184 -10.68 -26.10 2.77
N PRO A 185 -11.77 -26.76 3.18
CA PRO A 185 -12.70 -26.22 4.18
C PRO A 185 -12.18 -26.29 5.62
N LYS A 186 -11.11 -27.05 5.88
CA LYS A 186 -10.47 -27.21 7.18
C LYS A 186 -9.04 -27.69 6.99
N CYS A 187 -8.20 -27.51 8.01
CA CYS A 187 -6.83 -28.02 7.96
C CYS A 187 -6.77 -29.54 7.74
N PRO A 188 -5.77 -30.03 7.00
CA PRO A 188 -5.59 -31.46 6.75
C PRO A 188 -5.25 -32.21 8.05
N ALA A 189 -5.33 -33.54 8.01
CA ALA A 189 -5.04 -34.37 9.17
C ALA A 189 -3.63 -34.09 9.73
N GLY A 190 -3.54 -33.93 11.05
CA GLY A 190 -2.28 -33.60 11.74
C GLY A 190 -1.90 -32.12 11.70
N PHE A 191 -2.77 -31.25 11.20
CA PHE A 191 -2.65 -29.79 11.24
C PHE A 191 -3.82 -29.17 11.99
N GLN A 192 -3.60 -27.98 12.55
CA GLN A 192 -4.64 -27.11 13.10
C GLN A 192 -4.51 -25.71 12.50
N GLN A 193 -5.56 -24.89 12.57
CA GLN A 193 -5.46 -23.52 12.07
C GLN A 193 -4.51 -22.69 12.95
N ALA A 194 -3.62 -21.93 12.31
CA ALA A 194 -2.61 -21.12 12.98
C ALA A 194 -3.24 -19.83 13.54
N ALA A 195 -3.62 -19.86 14.82
CA ALA A 195 -4.33 -18.77 15.49
C ALA A 195 -3.59 -17.41 15.40
N ALA A 196 -2.25 -17.41 15.51
CA ALA A 196 -1.44 -16.20 15.49
C ALA A 196 -1.47 -15.45 14.14
N THR A 197 -1.85 -16.12 13.05
CA THR A 197 -1.77 -15.55 11.69
C THR A 197 -3.10 -15.10 11.12
N GLN A 198 -4.21 -15.38 11.80
CA GLN A 198 -5.57 -15.08 11.29
C GLN A 198 -5.73 -13.61 10.89
N GLY A 199 -6.05 -13.36 9.62
CA GLY A 199 -6.21 -12.03 9.05
C GLY A 199 -4.92 -11.19 8.98
N ARG A 200 -3.73 -11.79 9.11
CA ARG A 200 -2.46 -11.06 9.12
C ARG A 200 -1.54 -11.53 7.99
N LEU A 201 -0.85 -10.58 7.36
CA LEU A 201 0.21 -10.91 6.41
C LEU A 201 1.38 -11.56 7.15
N VAL A 202 1.82 -12.72 6.67
CA VAL A 202 2.93 -13.47 7.25
C VAL A 202 4.25 -12.93 6.69
N VAL A 203 5.17 -12.58 7.58
CA VAL A 203 6.52 -12.12 7.22
C VAL A 203 7.56 -13.10 7.76
N GLY A 204 8.71 -13.18 7.08
CA GLY A 204 9.82 -14.01 7.53
C GLY A 204 10.35 -13.57 8.90
N LEU A 205 10.69 -14.54 9.75
CA LEU A 205 11.22 -14.28 11.08
C LEU A 205 12.59 -13.60 10.99
N PRO A 206 12.77 -12.40 11.57
CA PRO A 206 14.10 -11.78 11.67
C PRO A 206 15.05 -12.65 12.50
N LYS A 207 16.36 -12.54 12.21
CA LYS A 207 17.39 -13.24 12.98
C LYS A 207 17.24 -12.93 14.47
N ASP A 208 17.24 -13.97 15.30
CA ASP A 208 17.17 -13.92 16.77
C ASP A 208 15.86 -13.32 17.35
N ALA A 209 14.84 -13.07 16.52
CA ALA A 209 13.52 -12.63 16.99
C ALA A 209 12.66 -13.83 17.44
N PRO A 210 11.77 -13.65 18.44
CA PRO A 210 10.77 -14.67 18.76
C PRO A 210 9.70 -14.78 17.65
N PRO A 211 9.18 -15.99 17.36
CA PRO A 211 8.06 -16.15 16.45
C PRO A 211 6.74 -15.62 17.06
N ASP A 212 5.69 -15.62 16.24
CA ASP A 212 4.30 -15.35 16.64
C ASP A 212 4.01 -13.96 17.24
N LEU A 213 4.89 -13.00 16.98
CA LEU A 213 4.60 -11.60 17.31
C LEU A 213 3.65 -10.98 16.29
N SER A 214 2.50 -10.51 16.78
CA SER A 214 1.56 -9.69 16.01
C SER A 214 1.84 -8.21 16.25
N PHE A 215 1.90 -7.43 15.17
CA PHE A 215 2.04 -5.98 15.20
C PHE A 215 1.23 -5.36 14.07
N GLY A 216 1.09 -4.03 14.10
CA GLY A 216 0.29 -3.28 13.13
C GLY A 216 -1.18 -3.18 13.53
N GLY A 217 -2.05 -3.02 12.53
CA GLY A 217 -3.49 -2.84 12.75
C GLY A 217 -4.25 -4.12 13.12
N GLU A 218 -5.57 -3.96 13.21
CA GLU A 218 -6.51 -5.07 13.35
C GLU A 218 -6.41 -6.07 12.18
N PRO A 219 -6.71 -7.36 12.40
CA PRO A 219 -6.76 -8.37 11.34
C PRO A 219 -7.62 -7.95 10.15
N LEU A 220 -7.10 -8.20 8.95
CA LEU A 220 -7.79 -8.04 7.68
C LEU A 220 -8.85 -9.14 7.48
N SER A 221 -9.97 -8.78 6.89
CA SER A 221 -10.97 -9.76 6.43
C SER A 221 -11.66 -9.27 5.16
N SER A 222 -12.25 -10.19 4.40
CA SER A 222 -13.07 -9.89 3.24
C SER A 222 -14.35 -9.12 3.59
N ALA A 223 -14.70 -9.05 4.88
CA ALA A 223 -15.85 -8.30 5.37
C ALA A 223 -15.57 -6.79 5.47
N ALA A 224 -14.30 -6.38 5.52
CA ALA A 224 -13.94 -4.97 5.66
C ALA A 224 -12.61 -4.67 4.97
N SER A 225 -12.65 -3.85 3.93
CA SER A 225 -11.45 -3.29 3.34
C SER A 225 -10.72 -2.37 4.33
N ARG A 226 -9.39 -2.31 4.22
CA ARG A 226 -8.59 -1.35 4.99
C ARG A 226 -8.43 -0.07 4.20
N THR A 227 -9.01 0.99 4.75
CA THR A 227 -8.75 2.35 4.33
C THR A 227 -7.67 2.98 5.20
N HIS A 228 -7.06 4.04 4.68
CA HIS A 228 -6.10 4.87 5.40
C HIS A 228 -6.24 6.33 4.97
N THR A 229 -5.67 7.22 5.77
CA THR A 229 -5.60 8.66 5.52
C THR A 229 -4.15 9.14 5.54
N HIS A 230 -3.92 10.31 4.97
CA HIS A 230 -2.67 11.05 5.08
C HIS A 230 -2.95 12.42 5.70
N GLY A 231 -2.04 12.88 6.53
CA GLY A 231 -1.94 14.28 6.90
C GLY A 231 -0.95 14.99 5.98
N GLY A 232 -1.20 16.26 5.71
CA GLY A 232 -0.29 17.10 4.94
C GLY A 232 -0.53 18.57 5.18
N GLU A 233 0.36 19.40 4.65
CA GLU A 233 0.17 20.84 4.58
C GLU A 233 -0.20 21.21 3.15
N VAL A 234 -1.22 22.07 3.00
CA VAL A 234 -1.58 22.70 1.74
C VAL A 234 -1.32 24.18 1.82
N SER A 235 -0.97 24.78 0.69
CA SER A 235 -0.78 26.23 0.57
C SER A 235 -1.74 26.83 -0.45
N LEU A 236 -2.18 28.05 -0.17
CA LEU A 236 -2.97 28.89 -1.03
C LEU A 236 -2.26 30.23 -1.16
N ALA A 237 -1.78 30.54 -2.36
CA ALA A 237 -1.27 31.87 -2.68
C ALA A 237 -2.41 32.73 -3.22
N THR A 238 -2.60 33.91 -2.65
CA THR A 238 -3.38 34.98 -3.29
C THR A 238 -2.45 35.84 -4.15
N THR A 239 -3.01 36.56 -5.12
CA THR A 239 -2.26 37.49 -5.97
C THR A 239 -2.81 38.90 -5.81
N SER A 240 -1.92 39.89 -5.87
CA SER A 240 -2.32 41.29 -5.84
C SER A 240 -3.12 41.66 -7.09
N HIS A 241 -4.19 42.42 -6.89
CA HIS A 241 -4.98 43.03 -7.95
C HIS A 241 -5.17 44.52 -7.63
N GLY A 242 -5.25 45.34 -8.68
CA GLY A 242 -5.56 46.76 -8.53
C GLY A 242 -6.98 46.96 -7.98
N ILE A 243 -7.12 47.80 -6.96
CA ILE A 243 -8.40 48.14 -6.33
C ILE A 243 -8.71 49.60 -6.66
N GLY A 244 -9.87 49.84 -7.28
CA GLY A 244 -10.43 51.18 -7.48
C GLY A 244 -11.27 51.59 -6.27
N LEU A 245 -11.04 52.78 -5.74
CA LEU A 245 -11.75 53.27 -4.56
C LEU A 245 -12.72 54.39 -4.96
N VAL A 246 -13.46 54.97 -4.01
CA VAL A 246 -14.17 56.25 -4.22
C VAL A 246 -13.25 57.33 -3.63
N SER A 247 -13.22 58.54 -4.21
CA SER A 247 -12.39 59.63 -3.66
C SER A 247 -12.62 59.80 -2.15
N ASN A 248 -11.55 59.73 -1.37
CA ASN A 248 -11.55 59.81 0.11
C ASN A 248 -12.26 58.65 0.84
N GLY A 249 -12.48 57.52 0.15
CA GLY A 249 -13.05 56.30 0.74
C GLY A 249 -11.99 55.32 1.22
N ALA A 250 -12.33 54.54 2.26
CA ALA A 250 -11.63 53.30 2.62
C ALA A 250 -12.48 52.12 2.17
N ALA A 251 -11.85 51.08 1.63
CA ALA A 251 -12.53 49.82 1.33
C ALA A 251 -11.90 48.67 2.13
N THR A 252 -12.77 47.85 2.72
CA THR A 252 -12.44 46.80 3.69
C THR A 252 -12.94 45.44 3.19
N GLY A 253 -12.51 44.36 3.86
CA GLY A 253 -13.02 43.01 3.60
C GLY A 253 -12.31 42.26 2.48
N TYR A 254 -11.20 42.78 1.96
CA TYR A 254 -10.36 42.09 0.99
C TYR A 254 -9.40 41.12 1.68
N ALA A 255 -9.13 39.99 1.04
CA ALA A 255 -8.05 39.11 1.46
C ALA A 255 -6.68 39.77 1.20
N ARG A 256 -5.74 39.64 2.15
CA ARG A 256 -4.35 40.05 1.95
C ARG A 256 -3.71 39.21 0.86
N ASN A 257 -2.85 39.85 0.05
CA ASN A 257 -1.94 39.17 -0.87
C ASN A 257 -0.83 38.47 -0.06
N ASP A 258 -0.95 37.16 0.12
CA ASP A 258 -0.09 36.37 0.99
C ASP A 258 -0.12 34.88 0.57
N THR A 259 0.75 34.08 1.20
CA THR A 259 0.64 32.63 1.17
C THR A 259 0.03 32.14 2.47
N TYR A 260 -1.14 31.52 2.38
CA TYR A 260 -1.83 30.89 3.49
C TYR A 260 -1.50 29.41 3.52
N THR A 261 -1.16 28.87 4.68
CA THR A 261 -0.99 27.43 4.87
C THR A 261 -2.12 26.88 5.74
N ALA A 262 -2.50 25.64 5.47
CA ALA A 262 -3.47 24.91 6.28
C ALA A 262 -3.05 23.44 6.39
N GLN A 263 -3.35 22.84 7.53
CA GLN A 263 -3.27 21.39 7.66
C GLN A 263 -4.45 20.79 6.89
N ALA A 264 -4.18 19.76 6.11
CA ALA A 264 -5.17 18.97 5.40
C ALA A 264 -5.07 17.53 5.87
N GLU A 265 -6.21 16.92 6.13
CA GLU A 265 -6.33 15.48 6.19
C GLU A 265 -7.04 15.01 4.92
N THR A 266 -6.53 13.92 4.37
CA THR A 266 -7.20 13.27 3.26
C THR A 266 -8.36 12.41 3.76
N ASP A 267 -9.43 12.31 2.99
CA ASP A 267 -10.48 11.32 3.24
C ASP A 267 -9.88 9.89 3.18
N ALA A 268 -10.53 8.97 3.89
CA ALA A 268 -10.10 7.58 3.95
C ALA A 268 -10.25 6.88 2.59
N SER A 269 -9.17 6.24 2.11
CA SER A 269 -9.14 5.54 0.83
C SER A 269 -8.39 4.21 0.93
N GLU A 270 -8.68 3.28 0.03
CA GLU A 270 -8.01 1.98 -0.04
C GLU A 270 -6.74 2.05 -0.90
N ALA A 271 -5.71 1.31 -0.49
CA ALA A 271 -4.52 1.08 -1.30
C ALA A 271 -4.77 0.16 -2.52
N ALA A 272 -5.97 -0.42 -2.63
CA ALA A 272 -6.41 -1.31 -3.72
C ALA A 272 -5.52 -2.54 -3.96
N LEU A 273 -4.80 -3.01 -2.93
CA LEU A 273 -4.08 -4.28 -2.97
C LEU A 273 -5.07 -5.45 -2.94
N PRO A 274 -5.08 -6.34 -3.94
CA PRO A 274 -6.01 -7.46 -3.96
C PRO A 274 -5.45 -8.68 -3.22
N TRP A 275 -6.34 -9.44 -2.57
CA TRP A 275 -5.96 -10.67 -1.87
C TRP A 275 -6.95 -11.81 -2.10
N ILE A 276 -6.49 -13.02 -1.82
CA ILE A 276 -7.32 -14.21 -1.62
C ILE A 276 -7.14 -14.70 -0.20
N GLU A 277 -8.25 -15.01 0.47
CA GLU A 277 -8.23 -15.60 1.80
C GLU A 277 -8.08 -17.11 1.72
N LEU A 278 -7.12 -17.68 2.44
CA LEU A 278 -6.91 -19.12 2.54
C LEU A 278 -6.71 -19.52 4.01
N ILE A 279 -7.06 -20.77 4.35
CA ILE A 279 -6.79 -21.27 5.69
C ILE A 279 -5.28 -21.42 5.86
N HIS A 280 -4.73 -20.87 6.95
CA HIS A 280 -3.34 -21.06 7.31
C HIS A 280 -3.25 -22.11 8.43
N CYS A 281 -2.52 -23.19 8.17
CA CYS A 281 -2.51 -24.41 8.98
C CYS A 281 -1.12 -24.70 9.52
N GLU A 282 -1.02 -25.05 10.80
CA GLU A 282 0.21 -25.41 11.50
C GLU A 282 0.25 -26.90 11.85
N LYS A 283 1.37 -27.55 11.53
CA LYS A 283 1.62 -28.97 11.84
C LYS A 283 1.74 -29.19 13.36
N GLN A 284 0.94 -30.12 13.87
CA GLN A 284 0.95 -30.55 15.29
C GLN A 284 2.05 -31.55 15.63
#